data_AF-A0A0F9V8A4-F1
#
_entry.id   AF-A0A0F9V8A4-F1
#
_cell.length_a   1.000
_cell.length_b   1.000
_cell.length_c   1.000
_cell.angle_alpha   90.00
_cell.angle_beta   90.00
_cell.angle_gamma   90.00
#
_symmetry.space_group_name_H-M   'P 1'
#
loop_
_entity.id
_entity.type
_entity.pdbx_description
1 polymer ?
#
loop_
_entity_poly.entity_id
_entity_poly.type
_entity_poly.pdbx_seq_one_letter_code
_entity_poly.pdbx_strand_id
1 'polypeptide(L)'
;MEKEDFLKLLPKLIVEDNEVKGAIITALSGIMATNHDIERVIEHSDKRFEKIDEKFEKIDERIEKVQEILISHTQALIQLNERTNNLTTNFSRVENVRNTEFQTLNGKIESLSEGQDIIKEQIKDIKELVSKKE
;
A
#
# COMPACT_ATOMS: atom_id res chain seq x y z
N MET A 1 18.07 27.83 72.01
CA MET A 1 16.87 27.04 71.67
C MET A 1 17.25 26.16 70.51
N GLU A 2 17.12 24.86 70.66
CA GLU A 2 17.44 23.91 69.59
C GLU A 2 16.39 23.99 68.47
N LYS A 3 16.77 23.62 67.24
CA LYS A 3 15.89 23.65 66.06
C LYS A 3 14.58 22.89 66.33
N GLU A 4 14.67 21.69 66.90
CA GLU A 4 13.52 20.86 67.28
C GLU A 4 12.56 21.55 68.26
N ASP A 5 13.06 22.37 69.18
CA ASP A 5 12.22 23.09 70.13
C ASP A 5 11.53 24.29 69.49
N PHE A 6 12.19 24.95 68.55
CA PHE A 6 11.56 26.00 67.73
C PHE A 6 10.44 25.43 66.85
N LEU A 7 10.67 24.28 66.21
CA LEU A 7 9.66 23.62 65.37
C LEU A 7 8.38 23.26 66.13
N LYS A 8 8.49 22.89 67.41
CA LYS A 8 7.33 22.62 68.28
C LYS A 8 6.51 23.87 68.60
N LEU A 9 7.13 25.05 68.54
CA LEU A 9 6.47 26.33 68.82
C LEU A 9 5.82 26.94 67.58
N LEU A 10 6.25 26.55 66.37
CA LEU A 10 5.73 27.09 65.10
C LEU A 10 4.19 27.09 65.01
N PRO A 11 3.46 26.00 65.33
CA PRO A 11 2.00 26.00 65.23
C PRO A 11 1.35 27.08 66.10
N LYS A 12 1.91 27.33 67.29
CA LYS A 12 1.40 28.34 68.23
C LYS A 12 1.71 29.75 67.72
N LEU A 13 2.94 30.00 67.26
CA LEU A 13 3.33 31.29 66.66
C LEU A 13 2.52 31.64 65.41
N ILE A 14 2.22 30.67 64.55
CA ILE A 14 1.42 30.89 63.33
C ILE A 14 -0.02 31.32 63.65
N VAL A 15 -0.57 30.86 64.77
CA VAL A 15 -1.95 31.15 65.19
C VAL A 15 -2.04 32.45 66.00
N GLU A 16 -1.09 32.69 66.89
CA GLU A 16 -1.16 33.78 67.88
C GLU A 16 -0.48 35.08 67.41
N ASP A 17 0.48 35.02 66.48
CA ASP A 17 1.27 36.17 66.04
C ASP A 17 0.96 36.56 64.58
N ASN A 18 0.35 37.73 64.40
CA ASN A 18 -0.03 38.24 63.08
C ASN A 18 1.17 38.68 62.22
N GLU A 19 2.28 39.08 62.82
CA GLU A 19 3.49 39.50 62.10
C GLU A 19 4.21 38.28 61.53
N VAL A 20 4.36 37.23 62.33
CA VAL A 20 4.89 35.92 61.89
C VAL A 20 4.00 35.31 60.81
N LYS A 21 2.66 35.34 61.01
CA LYS A 21 1.69 34.87 60.02
C LYS A 21 1.80 35.64 58.69
N GLY A 22 1.92 36.97 58.74
CA GLY A 22 2.07 37.83 57.56
C GLY A 22 3.39 37.60 56.80
N ALA A 23 4.50 37.44 57.53
CA ALA A 23 5.80 37.11 56.95
C ALA A 23 5.79 35.73 56.26
N ILE A 24 5.16 34.72 56.87
CA ILE A 24 5.00 33.39 56.28
C ILE A 24 4.13 33.44 55.02
N ILE A 25 2.98 34.12 55.06
CA ILE A 25 2.11 34.28 53.88
C ILE A 25 2.89 34.93 52.74
N THR A 26 3.59 36.03 53.02
CA THR A 26 4.38 36.76 52.02
C THR A 26 5.49 35.88 51.42
N ALA A 27 6.21 35.12 52.26
CA ALA A 27 7.26 34.22 51.80
C ALA A 27 6.72 33.05 50.95
N LEU A 28 5.56 32.50 51.29
CA LEU A 28 4.94 31.39 50.57
C LEU A 28 4.24 31.84 49.27
N SER A 29 3.66 33.04 49.23
CA SER A 29 2.95 33.57 48.06
C SER A 29 3.81 33.64 46.79
N GLY A 30 5.13 33.81 46.92
CA GLY A 30 6.04 33.86 45.77
C GLY A 30 6.49 32.49 45.23
N ILE A 31 6.25 31.41 45.97
CA ILE A 31 6.76 30.06 45.66
C ILE A 31 5.60 29.11 45.31
N MET A 32 4.39 29.38 45.80
CA MET A 32 3.22 28.56 45.56
C MET A 32 2.50 29.01 44.28
N ALA A 33 2.27 28.07 43.35
CA ALA A 33 1.39 28.33 42.22
C ALA A 33 -0.02 28.65 42.73
N THR A 34 -0.62 29.70 42.18
CA THR A 34 -2.00 30.08 42.49
C THR A 34 -2.98 29.29 41.65
N ASN A 35 -4.25 29.25 42.05
CA ASN A 35 -5.30 28.66 41.21
C ASN A 35 -5.34 29.28 39.81
N HIS A 36 -5.09 30.58 39.69
CA HIS A 36 -5.03 31.27 38.41
C HIS A 36 -3.85 30.83 37.53
N ASP A 37 -2.70 30.50 38.13
CA ASP A 37 -1.57 29.94 37.38
C ASP A 37 -1.91 28.54 36.84
N ILE A 38 -2.62 27.74 37.63
CA ILE A 38 -3.11 26.43 37.23
C ILE A 38 -4.15 26.55 36.11
N GLU A 39 -5.13 27.45 36.24
CA GLU A 39 -6.14 27.73 35.22
C GLU A 39 -5.50 28.09 33.87
N ARG A 40 -4.46 28.95 33.89
CA ARG A 40 -3.74 29.32 32.66
C ARG A 40 -3.04 28.13 32.00
N VAL A 41 -2.45 27.24 32.78
CA VAL A 41 -1.80 26.03 32.25
C VAL A 41 -2.83 25.07 31.68
N ILE A 42 -3.99 24.93 32.31
CA ILE A 42 -5.11 24.12 31.81
C ILE A 42 -5.61 24.71 30.48
N GLU A 43 -5.93 26.01 30.42
CA GLU A 43 -6.39 26.66 29.20
C GLU A 43 -5.37 26.55 28.05
N HIS A 44 -4.08 26.68 28.37
CA HIS A 44 -3.02 26.47 27.38
C HIS A 44 -2.97 25.02 26.89
N SER A 45 -3.19 24.06 27.78
CA SER A 45 -3.24 22.62 27.45
C SER A 45 -4.46 22.30 26.59
N ASP A 46 -5.63 22.82 26.93
CA ASP A 46 -6.87 22.63 26.17
C ASP A 46 -6.72 23.13 24.73
N LYS A 47 -6.19 24.35 24.54
CA LYS A 47 -5.87 24.89 23.19
C LYS A 47 -4.87 24.03 22.41
N ARG A 48 -3.97 23.33 23.09
CA ARG A 48 -3.05 22.40 22.43
C ARG A 48 -3.74 21.10 22.04
N PHE A 49 -4.65 20.60 22.87
CA PHE A 49 -5.45 19.41 22.58
C PHE A 49 -6.43 19.66 21.43
N GLU A 50 -7.12 20.80 21.39
CA GLU A 50 -7.97 21.18 20.25
C GLU A 50 -7.20 21.16 18.92
N LYS A 51 -5.98 21.71 18.90
CA LYS A 51 -5.10 21.66 17.72
C LYS A 51 -4.62 20.26 17.36
N ILE A 52 -4.57 19.35 18.33
CA ILE A 52 -4.24 17.95 18.09
C ILE A 52 -5.45 17.25 17.47
N ASP A 53 -6.65 17.50 17.97
CA ASP A 53 -7.90 16.94 17.44
C ASP A 53 -8.10 17.35 15.98
N GLU A 54 -7.93 18.64 15.64
CA GLU A 54 -7.99 19.13 14.25
C GLU A 54 -6.97 18.44 13.32
N LYS A 55 -5.80 18.03 13.86
CA LYS A 55 -4.80 17.29 13.07
C LYS A 55 -5.20 15.85 12.87
N PHE A 56 -5.83 15.22 13.86
CA PHE A 56 -6.35 13.86 13.74
C PHE A 56 -7.50 13.80 12.73
N GLU A 57 -8.42 14.76 12.74
CA GLU A 57 -9.48 14.83 11.70
C GLU A 57 -8.88 14.89 10.29
N LYS A 58 -7.85 15.72 10.08
CA LYS A 58 -7.14 15.78 8.78
C LYS A 58 -6.40 14.49 8.43
N ILE A 59 -5.94 13.73 9.43
CA ILE A 59 -5.32 12.43 9.20
C ILE A 59 -6.38 11.42 8.77
N ASP A 60 -7.54 11.42 9.42
CA ASP A 60 -8.65 10.53 9.08
C ASP A 60 -9.13 10.76 7.64
N GLU A 61 -9.33 12.02 7.22
CA GLU A 61 -9.66 12.36 5.83
C GLU A 61 -8.63 11.85 4.81
N ARG A 62 -7.34 11.89 5.18
CA ARG A 62 -6.26 11.38 4.31
C ARG A 62 -6.25 9.86 4.25
N ILE A 63 -6.56 9.19 5.36
CA ILE A 63 -6.67 7.73 5.43
C ILE A 63 -7.85 7.26 4.57
N GLU A 64 -9.01 7.91 4.65
CA GLU A 64 -10.17 7.60 3.81
C GLU A 64 -9.84 7.70 2.32
N LYS A 65 -9.18 8.79 1.89
CA LYS A 65 -8.72 8.95 0.49
C LYS A 65 -7.76 7.84 0.06
N VAL A 66 -6.85 7.42 0.94
CA VAL A 66 -5.92 6.31 0.64
C VAL A 66 -6.68 4.98 0.52
N GLN A 67 -7.69 4.74 1.37
CA GLN A 67 -8.53 3.55 1.29
C GLN A 67 -9.31 3.50 -0.04
N GLU A 68 -9.90 4.61 -0.47
CA GLU A 68 -10.59 4.69 -1.76
C GLU A 68 -9.67 4.36 -2.94
N ILE A 69 -8.46 4.93 -2.95
CA ILE A 69 -7.46 4.63 -3.98
C ILE A 69 -7.07 3.14 -3.96
N LEU A 70 -6.87 2.56 -2.77
CA LEU A 70 -6.50 1.16 -2.64
C LEU A 70 -7.60 0.21 -3.15
N ILE A 71 -8.86 0.54 -2.87
CA ILE A 71 -10.02 -0.21 -3.39
C ILE A 71 -10.05 -0.14 -4.93
N SER A 72 -9.90 1.05 -5.50
CA SER A 72 -9.85 1.26 -6.96
C SER A 72 -8.70 0.47 -7.60
N HIS A 73 -7.51 0.51 -7.01
CA HIS A 73 -6.37 -0.27 -7.50
C HIS A 73 -6.60 -1.78 -7.42
N THR A 74 -7.22 -2.25 -6.35
CA THR A 74 -7.56 -3.67 -6.20
C THR A 74 -8.51 -4.12 -7.32
N GLN A 75 -9.52 -3.31 -7.64
CA GLN A 75 -10.44 -3.59 -8.75
C GLN A 75 -9.71 -3.60 -10.11
N ALA A 76 -8.80 -2.65 -10.35
CA ALA A 76 -8.02 -2.60 -11.57
C ALA A 76 -7.13 -3.86 -11.74
N LEU A 77 -6.51 -4.34 -10.67
CA LEU A 77 -5.72 -5.56 -10.67
C LEU A 77 -6.56 -6.81 -10.98
N ILE A 78 -7.78 -6.89 -10.45
CA ILE A 78 -8.72 -7.99 -10.77
C ILE A 78 -9.04 -7.99 -12.27
N GLN A 79 -9.38 -6.83 -12.85
CA GLN A 79 -9.67 -6.73 -14.28
C GLN A 79 -8.45 -7.08 -15.15
N LEU A 80 -7.25 -6.67 -14.72
CA LEU A 80 -6.01 -7.01 -15.42
C LEU A 80 -5.73 -8.51 -15.39
N ASN A 81 -6.02 -9.17 -14.27
CA ASN A 81 -5.89 -10.61 -14.14
C ASN A 81 -6.84 -11.35 -15.09
N GLU A 82 -8.12 -10.94 -15.17
CA GLU A 82 -9.09 -11.50 -16.12
C GLU A 82 -8.65 -11.30 -17.58
N ARG A 83 -8.17 -10.11 -17.93
CA ARG A 83 -7.62 -9.84 -19.27
C ARG A 83 -6.43 -10.74 -19.59
N THR A 84 -5.55 -10.96 -18.62
CA THR A 84 -4.38 -11.84 -18.78
C THR A 84 -4.80 -13.30 -18.99
N ASN A 85 -5.77 -13.79 -18.23
CA ASN A 85 -6.33 -15.13 -18.42
C ASN A 85 -6.93 -15.30 -19.82
N ASN A 86 -7.70 -14.31 -20.28
CA ASN A 86 -8.27 -14.32 -21.64
C ASN A 86 -7.18 -14.33 -22.73
N LEU A 87 -6.10 -13.57 -22.54
CA LEU A 87 -4.95 -13.58 -23.45
C LEU A 87 -4.29 -14.95 -23.50
N THR A 88 -4.08 -15.59 -22.34
CA THR A 88 -3.53 -16.94 -22.25
C THR A 88 -4.39 -17.94 -23.05
N THR A 89 -5.71 -17.92 -22.84
CA THR A 89 -6.63 -18.80 -23.59
C THR A 89 -6.60 -18.54 -25.09
N ASN A 90 -6.59 -17.26 -25.50
CA ASN A 90 -6.51 -16.89 -26.91
C ASN A 90 -5.19 -17.34 -27.55
N PHE A 91 -4.07 -17.21 -26.83
CA PHE A 91 -2.77 -17.65 -27.30
C PHE A 91 -2.75 -19.17 -27.52
N SER A 92 -3.23 -19.96 -26.55
CA SER A 92 -3.35 -21.41 -26.70
C SER A 92 -4.23 -21.79 -27.89
N ARG A 93 -5.33 -21.06 -28.13
CA ARG A 93 -6.19 -21.29 -29.31
C ARG A 93 -5.43 -21.03 -30.61
N VAL A 94 -4.71 -19.92 -30.71
CA VAL A 94 -3.91 -19.56 -31.89
C VAL A 94 -2.81 -20.60 -32.12
N GLU A 95 -2.12 -21.04 -31.07
CA GLU A 95 -1.08 -22.06 -31.15
C GLU A 95 -1.63 -23.38 -31.68
N ASN A 96 -2.78 -23.83 -31.15
CA ASN A 96 -3.44 -25.05 -31.61
C ASN A 96 -3.84 -24.98 -33.09
N VAL A 97 -4.53 -23.90 -33.50
CA VAL A 97 -4.93 -23.70 -34.90
C VAL A 97 -3.71 -23.72 -35.82
N ARG A 98 -2.67 -22.97 -35.46
CA ARG A 98 -1.42 -22.91 -36.21
C ARG A 98 -0.77 -24.28 -36.35
N ASN A 99 -0.72 -25.06 -35.27
CA ASN A 99 -0.14 -26.39 -35.30
C ASN A 99 -0.92 -27.35 -36.21
N THR A 100 -2.26 -27.32 -36.16
CA THR A 100 -3.12 -28.11 -37.04
C THR A 100 -2.97 -27.71 -38.51
N GLU A 101 -2.90 -26.41 -38.81
CA GLU A 101 -2.68 -25.91 -40.17
C GLU A 101 -1.32 -26.34 -40.72
N PHE A 102 -0.25 -26.24 -39.92
CA PHE A 102 1.07 -26.71 -40.32
C PHE A 102 1.11 -28.21 -40.59
N GLN A 103 0.52 -29.04 -39.73
CA GLN A 103 0.43 -30.48 -39.96
C GLN A 103 -0.31 -30.79 -41.27
N THR A 104 -1.41 -30.07 -41.53
CA THR A 104 -2.18 -30.23 -42.78
C THR A 104 -1.37 -29.83 -44.01
N LEU A 105 -0.64 -28.72 -43.94
CA LEU A 105 0.24 -28.27 -45.03
C LEU A 105 1.37 -29.27 -45.28
N ASN A 106 1.97 -29.82 -44.22
CA ASN A 106 3.04 -30.81 -44.34
C ASN A 106 2.56 -32.05 -45.10
N GLY A 107 1.40 -32.61 -44.74
CA GLY A 107 0.83 -33.75 -45.47
C GLY A 107 0.48 -33.45 -46.93
N LYS A 108 0.03 -32.22 -47.24
CA LYS A 108 -0.19 -31.79 -48.63
C LYS A 108 1.13 -31.69 -49.41
N ILE A 109 2.20 -31.17 -48.78
CA ILE A 109 3.53 -31.08 -49.40
C ILE A 109 4.09 -32.48 -49.66
N GLU A 110 3.96 -33.41 -48.71
CA GLU A 110 4.37 -34.81 -48.86
C GLU A 110 3.68 -35.47 -50.06
N SER A 111 2.34 -35.39 -50.14
CA SER A 111 1.58 -35.96 -51.27
C SER A 111 1.90 -35.31 -52.63
N LEU A 112 2.18 -34.00 -52.67
CA LEU A 112 2.65 -33.33 -53.88
C LEU A 112 4.06 -33.80 -54.28
N SER A 113 4.96 -34.01 -53.32
CA SER A 113 6.30 -34.52 -53.57
C SER A 113 6.25 -35.93 -54.16
N GLU A 114 5.44 -36.82 -53.58
CA GLU A 114 5.22 -38.17 -54.10
C GLU A 114 4.68 -38.13 -55.54
N GLY A 115 3.67 -37.29 -55.79
CA GLY A 115 3.12 -37.10 -57.14
C GLY A 115 4.16 -36.59 -58.14
N GLN A 116 5.04 -35.68 -57.74
CA GLN A 116 6.13 -35.20 -58.59
C GLN A 116 7.13 -36.31 -58.94
N ASP A 117 7.46 -37.17 -57.99
CA ASP A 117 8.40 -38.27 -58.22
C ASP A 117 7.80 -39.33 -59.16
N ILE A 118 6.51 -39.63 -59.02
CA ILE A 118 5.78 -40.50 -59.97
C ILE A 118 5.80 -39.89 -61.38
N ILE A 119 5.49 -38.60 -61.51
CA ILE A 119 5.48 -37.92 -62.82
C ILE A 119 6.88 -37.92 -63.46
N LYS A 120 7.94 -37.69 -62.67
CA LYS A 120 9.32 -37.74 -63.17
C LYS A 120 9.66 -39.12 -63.73
N GLU A 121 9.29 -40.19 -63.03
CA GLU A 121 9.55 -41.56 -63.50
C GLU A 121 8.74 -41.86 -64.77
N GLN A 122 7.46 -41.50 -64.82
CA GLN A 122 6.64 -41.63 -66.04
C GLN A 122 7.23 -40.89 -67.24
N ILE A 123 7.75 -39.66 -67.02
CA ILE A 123 8.41 -38.88 -68.08
C ILE A 123 9.67 -39.59 -68.58
N LYS A 124 10.47 -40.19 -67.68
CA LYS A 124 11.66 -40.95 -68.03
C LYS A 124 11.31 -42.17 -68.88
N ASP A 125 10.30 -42.94 -68.48
CA ASP A 125 9.82 -44.11 -69.23
C ASP A 125 9.34 -43.72 -70.64
N ILE A 126 8.56 -42.65 -70.76
CA ILE A 126 8.08 -42.14 -72.05
C ILE A 126 9.26 -41.75 -72.96
N LYS A 127 10.28 -41.06 -72.42
CA LYS A 127 11.48 -40.70 -73.19
C LYS A 127 12.20 -41.93 -73.70
N GLU A 128 12.37 -42.96 -72.87
CA GLU A 128 13.02 -44.22 -73.28
C GLU A 128 12.24 -44.95 -74.38
N LEU A 129 10.90 -44.93 -74.35
CA LEU A 129 10.05 -45.54 -75.38
C LEU A 129 10.12 -44.80 -76.72
N VAL A 130 10.16 -43.48 -76.70
CA VAL A 130 10.25 -42.66 -77.91
C VAL A 130 11.62 -42.84 -78.58
N SER A 131 12.72 -42.84 -77.82
CA SER A 131 14.07 -43.04 -78.38
C SER A 131 14.31 -44.42 -78.98
N LYS A 132 13.49 -45.43 -78.69
CA LYS A 132 13.59 -46.78 -79.29
C LYS A 132 12.83 -46.91 -80.63
N LYS A 133 12.02 -45.91 -80.99
CA LYS A 133 11.22 -45.90 -82.22
C LYS A 133 11.86 -45.11 -83.38
N GLU A 134 12.91 -44.34 -83.09
CA GLU A 134 13.79 -43.69 -84.09
C GLU A 134 14.98 -44.60 -84.42
#